data_AF-H8XNK4-F1
#
_entry.id   AF-H8XNK4-F1
#
_cell.length_a   1.000
_cell.length_b   1.000
_cell.length_c   1.000
_cell.angle_alpha   90.00
_cell.angle_beta   90.00
_cell.angle_gamma   90.00
#
_symmetry.space_group_name_H-M   'P 1'
#
loop_
_entity.id
_entity.type
_entity.pdbx_description
1 polymer ?
#
loop_
_entity_poly.entity_id
_entity_poly.type
_entity_poly.pdbx_seq_one_letter_code
_entity_poly.pdbx_strand_id
1 'polypeptide(L)'
;MIKEIIIKEAAKEVFKYSTTFLKKNFNKLLSKEKDIYDSLNEHIQKVKNWSNEITFKDLKSSKVMSQVFIELDMYVYPRNIRIDESEKILKIPLNKIFDVETKHLLILGQPGAGKTTSMKYLCHSIFFNDNTSFQKYKYPILVKLRDLNKPINSKNKSGMLFEYIFNLLGLSLDIRENQSEEEIIRTKQKLVLYLLNKLNVILIIEGFDELSYKKHREIILFEIGELANFLEDSRLIITSRTSDFNYHFENITPFELCSLNEEQISLFATKWLIEENKINSFLSEVYKSPFIDTAVRPLTIAHLCAIYERVGKIPEKPKTVYKKIVNLLLEEWDEQRNIKRVSKYSDFEIDRKFEFLTSIAYHLTVNNKKSIFSTSTLENLYFKIYNDFDLDRKDSKNVLEELETHTGLFIQAGYELYEFAHKSLQEYLTAEYIVKLPSIPENLNVISSIPNELAITISISSNPSFYFTELVQKRFKNMKLNFQFYQIFLTRLMIEKPDFNKTSKVGIAAFQLYSMYLYQNKSLNQLKLFIEDDLVSEFEVFINSIFKRNAKDFVEKFYEIESEETSTNGFIIITLNKKKSISIGKSFELTSRDLPQKLLCRSSFI
;
A
#
# COMPACT_ATOMS: atom_id res chain seq x y z
N MET A 1 12.84 -11.99 -38.27
CA MET A 1 12.00 -11.80 -39.48
C MET A 1 10.99 -10.65 -39.34
N ILE A 2 9.68 -10.84 -39.07
CA ILE A 2 8.66 -9.74 -39.10
C ILE A 2 9.12 -8.46 -38.36
N LYS A 3 9.59 -8.58 -37.11
CA LYS A 3 10.04 -7.42 -36.31
C LYS A 3 11.22 -6.65 -36.93
N GLU A 4 12.15 -7.32 -37.61
CA GLU A 4 13.23 -6.63 -38.32
C GLU A 4 12.72 -5.88 -39.55
N ILE A 5 11.69 -6.40 -40.22
CA ILE A 5 11.08 -5.73 -41.38
C ILE A 5 10.45 -4.41 -40.91
N ILE A 6 9.68 -4.45 -39.80
CA ILE A 6 9.07 -3.27 -39.20
C ILE A 6 10.14 -2.25 -38.76
N ILE A 7 11.23 -2.65 -38.09
CA ILE A 7 12.27 -1.70 -37.67
C ILE A 7 13.06 -1.15 -38.88
N LYS A 8 13.28 -1.95 -39.95
CA LYS A 8 13.89 -1.48 -41.21
C LYS A 8 12.97 -0.51 -41.97
N GLU A 9 11.66 -0.70 -41.91
CA GLU A 9 10.67 0.23 -42.46
C GLU A 9 10.62 1.54 -41.65
N ALA A 10 10.54 1.44 -40.33
CA ALA A 10 10.56 2.58 -39.41
C ALA A 10 11.82 3.44 -39.59
N ALA A 11 13.00 2.83 -39.70
CA ALA A 11 14.25 3.56 -39.94
C ALA A 11 14.26 4.30 -41.28
N LYS A 12 13.69 3.68 -42.34
CA LYS A 12 13.50 4.32 -43.65
C LYS A 12 12.53 5.48 -43.60
N GLU A 13 11.41 5.32 -42.90
CA GLU A 13 10.44 6.39 -42.67
C GLU A 13 11.08 7.55 -41.91
N VAL A 14 11.74 7.30 -40.76
CA VAL A 14 12.46 8.32 -39.99
C VAL A 14 13.50 9.04 -40.86
N PHE A 15 14.36 8.32 -41.58
CA PHE A 15 15.39 8.91 -42.43
C PHE A 15 14.81 9.76 -43.57
N LYS A 16 13.77 9.25 -44.24
CA LYS A 16 13.03 9.94 -45.32
C LYS A 16 12.34 11.21 -44.81
N TYR A 17 11.54 11.10 -43.76
CA TYR A 17 10.79 12.22 -43.19
C TYR A 17 11.73 13.27 -42.59
N SER A 18 12.80 12.87 -41.89
CA SER A 18 13.84 13.79 -41.40
C SER A 18 14.52 14.54 -42.54
N THR A 19 14.95 13.83 -43.58
CA THR A 19 15.60 14.45 -44.75
C THR A 19 14.67 15.44 -45.47
N THR A 20 13.39 15.10 -45.64
CA THR A 20 12.39 15.99 -46.25
C THR A 20 12.06 17.20 -45.36
N PHE A 21 11.97 17.02 -44.04
CA PHE A 21 11.72 18.10 -43.09
C PHE A 21 12.90 19.09 -43.04
N LEU A 22 14.12 18.56 -42.89
CA LEU A 22 15.33 19.38 -42.72
C LEU A 22 15.67 20.17 -44.00
N LYS A 23 15.51 19.57 -45.18
CA LYS A 23 15.62 20.27 -46.48
C LYS A 23 14.72 21.51 -46.60
N LYS A 24 13.54 21.52 -45.97
CA LYS A 24 12.62 22.67 -45.93
C LYS A 24 12.99 23.71 -44.88
N ASN A 25 13.78 23.35 -43.87
CA ASN A 25 14.15 24.18 -42.72
C ASN A 25 15.66 24.49 -42.69
N PHE A 26 16.33 24.45 -43.86
CA PHE A 26 17.73 24.82 -44.09
C PHE A 26 18.83 24.05 -43.33
N ASN A 27 18.49 23.06 -42.51
CA ASN A 27 19.45 22.18 -41.85
C ASN A 27 19.64 20.88 -42.65
N LYS A 28 20.67 20.10 -42.32
CA LYS A 28 20.96 18.80 -42.95
C LYS A 28 21.07 17.71 -41.89
N LEU A 29 20.68 16.49 -42.25
CA LEU A 29 20.83 15.30 -41.41
C LEU A 29 22.25 14.74 -41.59
N LEU A 30 22.96 14.47 -40.49
CA LEU A 30 24.26 13.77 -40.52
C LEU A 30 24.08 12.25 -40.38
N SER A 31 23.10 11.81 -39.58
CA SER A 31 22.75 10.40 -39.42
C SER A 31 22.30 9.76 -40.74
N LYS A 32 22.80 8.56 -41.00
CA LYS A 32 22.38 7.68 -42.08
C LYS A 32 21.20 6.82 -41.64
N GLU A 33 20.50 6.21 -42.59
CA GLU A 33 19.46 5.20 -42.32
C GLU A 33 19.94 4.09 -41.38
N LYS A 34 21.22 3.67 -41.48
CA LYS A 34 21.81 2.68 -40.57
C LYS A 34 21.90 3.16 -39.12
N ASP A 35 22.32 4.39 -38.89
CA ASP A 35 22.57 4.92 -37.54
C ASP A 35 21.22 5.04 -36.79
N ILE A 36 20.17 5.43 -37.52
CA ILE A 36 18.77 5.43 -37.07
C ILE A 36 18.28 4.00 -36.82
N TYR A 37 18.52 3.06 -37.73
CA TYR A 37 18.14 1.66 -37.57
C TYR A 37 18.78 1.01 -36.33
N ASP A 38 20.08 1.19 -36.14
CA ASP A 38 20.82 0.62 -35.01
C ASP A 38 20.27 1.17 -33.68
N SER A 39 20.00 2.49 -33.61
CA SER A 39 19.43 3.16 -32.43
C SER A 39 17.99 2.72 -32.12
N LEU A 40 17.11 2.67 -33.13
CA LEU A 40 15.74 2.15 -32.98
C LEU A 40 15.74 0.68 -32.56
N ASN A 41 16.62 -0.14 -33.13
CA ASN A 41 16.75 -1.56 -32.78
C ASN A 41 17.24 -1.74 -31.34
N GLU A 42 18.20 -0.94 -30.88
CA GLU A 42 18.64 -0.92 -29.47
C GLU A 42 17.47 -0.53 -28.54
N HIS A 43 16.73 0.53 -28.87
CA HIS A 43 15.57 0.96 -28.09
C HIS A 43 14.49 -0.14 -28.00
N ILE A 44 14.03 -0.66 -29.14
CA ILE A 44 12.97 -1.68 -29.19
C ILE A 44 13.41 -2.96 -28.47
N GLN A 45 14.67 -3.39 -28.57
CA GLN A 45 15.19 -4.55 -27.84
C GLN A 45 15.25 -4.29 -26.31
N LYS A 46 15.57 -3.07 -25.86
CA LYS A 46 15.46 -2.68 -24.43
C LYS A 46 14.02 -2.72 -23.94
N VAL A 47 13.06 -2.12 -24.67
CA VAL A 47 11.64 -2.10 -24.28
C VAL A 47 11.07 -3.52 -24.24
N LYS A 48 11.35 -4.34 -25.25
CA LYS A 48 10.96 -5.76 -25.32
C LYS A 48 11.49 -6.56 -24.13
N ASN A 49 12.78 -6.42 -23.79
CA ASN A 49 13.34 -7.12 -22.63
C ASN A 49 12.71 -6.65 -21.31
N TRP A 50 12.44 -5.35 -21.17
CA TRP A 50 11.75 -4.79 -19.99
C TRP A 50 10.29 -5.23 -19.87
N SER A 51 9.57 -5.40 -21.00
CA SER A 51 8.16 -5.80 -21.02
C SER A 51 7.92 -7.30 -20.94
N ASN A 52 8.92 -8.14 -21.22
CA ASN A 52 8.79 -9.61 -21.24
C ASN A 52 8.43 -10.21 -19.87
N GLU A 53 8.91 -9.62 -18.78
CA GLU A 53 8.91 -10.25 -17.45
C GLU A 53 8.59 -9.30 -16.29
N ILE A 54 7.99 -9.86 -15.24
CA ILE A 54 7.90 -9.27 -13.90
C ILE A 54 9.06 -9.79 -13.06
N THR A 55 9.75 -8.88 -12.36
CA THR A 55 10.84 -9.21 -11.43
C THR A 55 10.81 -8.30 -10.21
N PHE A 56 11.04 -8.86 -9.02
CA PHE A 56 11.27 -8.15 -7.76
C PHE A 56 12.01 -9.05 -6.76
N LYS A 57 12.60 -8.42 -5.73
CA LYS A 57 13.54 -8.99 -4.73
C LYS A 57 13.06 -10.25 -3.99
N ASP A 58 11.75 -10.47 -3.89
CA ASP A 58 11.14 -11.61 -3.19
C ASP A 58 10.77 -12.79 -4.11
N LEU A 59 11.01 -12.71 -5.42
CA LEU A 59 10.68 -13.80 -6.33
C LEU A 59 11.64 -15.00 -6.21
N LYS A 60 11.11 -16.20 -6.49
CA LYS A 60 11.91 -17.41 -6.73
C LYS A 60 12.61 -17.38 -8.10
N SER A 61 11.95 -16.80 -9.10
CA SER A 61 12.43 -16.52 -10.46
C SER A 61 11.59 -15.40 -11.05
N SER A 62 12.03 -14.74 -12.13
CA SER A 62 11.14 -13.86 -12.90
C SER A 62 9.91 -14.63 -13.42
N LYS A 63 8.82 -13.90 -13.66
CA LYS A 63 7.55 -14.42 -14.17
C LYS A 63 7.25 -13.80 -15.54
N VAL A 64 6.88 -14.61 -16.53
CA VAL A 64 6.61 -14.13 -17.91
C VAL A 64 5.32 -13.30 -17.92
N MET A 65 5.37 -12.11 -18.53
CA MET A 65 4.29 -11.12 -18.52
C MET A 65 2.95 -11.70 -19.00
N SER A 66 2.96 -12.41 -20.13
CA SER A 66 1.76 -13.04 -20.70
C SER A 66 1.12 -14.12 -19.82
N GLN A 67 1.88 -14.73 -18.91
CA GLN A 67 1.40 -15.78 -18.02
C GLN A 67 0.74 -15.18 -16.77
N VAL A 68 1.36 -14.17 -16.13
CA VAL A 68 0.91 -13.66 -14.82
C VAL A 68 0.11 -12.35 -14.87
N PHE A 69 0.09 -11.62 -15.99
CA PHE A 69 -0.65 -10.34 -16.06
C PHE A 69 -2.16 -10.56 -15.91
N ILE A 70 -2.79 -9.77 -15.04
CA ILE A 70 -4.24 -9.59 -14.97
C ILE A 70 -4.60 -8.19 -15.48
N GLU A 71 -5.74 -8.06 -16.15
CA GLU A 71 -6.24 -6.75 -16.52
C GLU A 71 -6.77 -6.02 -15.29
N LEU A 72 -6.44 -4.73 -15.21
CA LEU A 72 -6.83 -3.83 -14.14
C LEU A 72 -7.91 -2.88 -14.64
N ASP A 73 -8.93 -2.67 -13.82
CA ASP A 73 -9.90 -1.60 -14.02
C ASP A 73 -9.27 -0.23 -13.76
N MET A 74 -9.76 0.80 -14.43
CA MET A 74 -9.49 2.19 -14.11
C MET A 74 -10.79 2.95 -13.83
N TYR A 75 -10.75 3.85 -12.87
CA TYR A 75 -11.74 4.90 -12.72
C TYR A 75 -11.62 5.89 -13.87
N VAL A 76 -12.76 6.29 -14.45
CA VAL A 76 -12.82 7.25 -15.60
C VAL A 76 -12.49 8.70 -15.23
N TYR A 77 -12.26 8.98 -13.94
CA TYR A 77 -11.58 10.17 -13.43
C TYR A 77 -10.90 9.84 -12.09
N PRO A 78 -9.93 10.65 -11.61
CA PRO A 78 -9.22 10.40 -10.36
C PRO A 78 -10.12 10.45 -9.12
N ARG A 79 -9.76 9.74 -8.04
CA ARG A 79 -10.56 9.72 -6.81
C ARG A 79 -10.50 11.02 -6.02
N ASN A 80 -9.42 11.79 -6.13
CA ASN A 80 -9.27 13.01 -5.34
C ASN A 80 -10.19 14.18 -5.74
N ILE A 81 -10.87 14.11 -6.90
CA ILE A 81 -11.89 15.09 -7.28
C ILE A 81 -13.29 14.77 -6.72
N ARG A 82 -13.47 13.64 -6.02
CA ARG A 82 -14.74 13.30 -5.36
C ARG A 82 -15.12 14.36 -4.34
N ILE A 83 -16.40 14.70 -4.31
CA ILE A 83 -16.99 15.62 -3.31
C ILE A 83 -17.59 14.83 -2.14
N ASP A 84 -18.08 13.61 -2.38
CA ASP A 84 -18.69 12.75 -1.36
C ASP A 84 -18.09 11.33 -1.35
N GLU A 85 -18.05 10.70 -0.17
CA GLU A 85 -17.51 9.35 0.03
C GLU A 85 -18.30 8.29 -0.75
N SER A 86 -19.62 8.47 -0.91
CA SER A 86 -20.52 7.55 -1.60
C SER A 86 -20.49 7.68 -3.13
N GLU A 87 -19.71 8.62 -3.68
CA GLU A 87 -19.62 8.91 -5.11
C GLU A 87 -19.06 7.74 -5.92
N LYS A 88 -19.93 7.10 -6.72
CA LYS A 88 -19.58 5.93 -7.54
C LYS A 88 -19.01 6.34 -8.89
N ILE A 89 -17.68 6.43 -8.97
CA ILE A 89 -16.97 6.60 -10.26
C ILE A 89 -17.14 5.35 -11.13
N LEU A 90 -17.45 5.54 -12.41
CA LEU A 90 -17.51 4.46 -13.40
C LEU A 90 -16.13 3.83 -13.62
N LYS A 91 -16.11 2.53 -13.98
CA LYS A 91 -14.89 1.76 -14.23
C LYS A 91 -14.79 1.30 -15.68
N ILE A 92 -13.56 1.19 -16.19
CA ILE A 92 -13.25 0.67 -17.53
C ILE A 92 -11.95 -0.16 -17.51
N PRO A 93 -11.90 -1.35 -18.15
CA PRO A 93 -10.67 -2.11 -18.30
C PRO A 93 -9.62 -1.41 -19.18
N LEU A 94 -8.34 -1.61 -18.87
CA LEU A 94 -7.20 -1.01 -19.60
C LEU A 94 -7.32 -1.11 -21.14
N ASN A 95 -7.67 -2.26 -21.69
CA ASN A 95 -7.78 -2.42 -23.15
C ASN A 95 -8.91 -1.57 -23.77
N LYS A 96 -10.02 -1.36 -23.05
CA LYS A 96 -11.19 -0.63 -23.57
C LYS A 96 -11.02 0.88 -23.61
N ILE A 97 -10.09 1.42 -22.84
CA ILE A 97 -9.75 2.86 -22.90
C ILE A 97 -9.34 3.28 -24.33
N PHE A 98 -8.64 2.40 -25.07
CA PHE A 98 -8.15 2.68 -26.43
C PHE A 98 -9.22 2.53 -27.54
N ASP A 99 -10.37 1.93 -27.19
CA ASP A 99 -11.54 1.80 -28.04
C ASP A 99 -12.49 3.01 -27.89
N VAL A 100 -12.56 3.63 -26.70
CA VAL A 100 -13.54 4.69 -26.38
C VAL A 100 -12.98 6.10 -26.25
N GLU A 101 -11.71 6.26 -25.88
CA GLU A 101 -11.07 7.58 -25.71
C GLU A 101 -10.18 7.90 -26.91
N THR A 102 -10.34 9.08 -27.51
CA THR A 102 -9.53 9.60 -28.61
C THR A 102 -8.35 10.44 -28.12
N LYS A 103 -8.53 11.19 -27.01
CA LYS A 103 -7.48 12.01 -26.37
C LYS A 103 -6.34 11.18 -25.82
N HIS A 104 -5.22 11.84 -25.52
CA HIS A 104 -4.09 11.20 -24.85
C HIS A 104 -4.44 10.77 -23.42
N LEU A 105 -3.62 9.89 -22.84
CA LEU A 105 -3.93 9.26 -21.56
C LEU A 105 -2.97 9.69 -20.46
N LEU A 106 -3.52 10.05 -19.30
CA LEU A 106 -2.78 10.14 -18.05
C LEU A 106 -3.25 9.02 -17.13
N ILE A 107 -2.36 8.07 -16.83
CA ILE A 107 -2.66 6.89 -15.99
C ILE A 107 -2.07 7.13 -14.59
N LEU A 108 -2.97 7.53 -13.69
CA LEU A 108 -2.70 7.74 -12.28
C LEU A 108 -2.91 6.45 -11.47
N GLY A 109 -2.52 6.50 -10.21
CA GLY A 109 -2.67 5.41 -9.28
C GLY A 109 -1.60 5.44 -8.20
N GLN A 110 -1.89 4.79 -7.08
CA GLN A 110 -1.06 4.80 -5.89
C GLN A 110 0.26 3.97 -6.06
N PRO A 111 1.20 4.04 -5.10
CA PRO A 111 2.35 3.11 -5.05
C PRO A 111 1.87 1.66 -5.01
N GLY A 112 2.60 0.76 -5.67
CA GLY A 112 2.19 -0.64 -5.84
C GLY A 112 0.88 -0.91 -6.63
N ALA A 113 0.23 0.11 -7.22
CA ALA A 113 -1.06 -0.05 -7.93
C ALA A 113 -0.97 -0.65 -9.35
N GLY A 114 0.25 -0.92 -9.85
CA GLY A 114 0.44 -1.63 -11.13
C GLY A 114 0.74 -0.76 -12.37
N LYS A 115 0.90 0.56 -12.25
CA LYS A 115 1.19 1.50 -13.37
C LYS A 115 2.24 0.97 -14.35
N THR A 116 3.45 0.71 -13.86
CA THR A 116 4.58 0.18 -14.64
C THR A 116 4.26 -1.18 -15.26
N THR A 117 3.54 -2.05 -14.54
CA THR A 117 3.11 -3.37 -15.03
C THR A 117 2.10 -3.26 -16.19
N SER A 118 1.15 -2.33 -16.12
CA SER A 118 0.22 -2.03 -17.21
C SER A 118 0.96 -1.52 -18.45
N MET A 119 1.98 -0.68 -18.29
CA MET A 119 2.81 -0.20 -19.41
C MET A 119 3.70 -1.30 -19.99
N LYS A 120 4.22 -2.22 -19.16
CA LYS A 120 4.88 -3.43 -19.65
C LYS A 120 3.91 -4.28 -20.47
N TYR A 121 2.70 -4.55 -19.99
CA TYR A 121 1.70 -5.35 -20.72
C TYR A 121 1.29 -4.69 -22.04
N LEU A 122 1.16 -3.37 -22.08
CA LEU A 122 0.89 -2.62 -23.32
C LEU A 122 2.03 -2.81 -24.34
N CYS A 123 3.28 -2.56 -23.95
CA CYS A 123 4.44 -2.80 -24.80
C CYS A 123 4.57 -4.27 -25.24
N HIS A 124 4.32 -5.22 -24.34
CA HIS A 124 4.30 -6.64 -24.65
C HIS A 124 3.21 -6.97 -25.69
N SER A 125 2.01 -6.41 -25.52
CA SER A 125 0.88 -6.66 -26.43
C SER A 125 1.19 -6.19 -27.85
N ILE A 126 1.71 -4.96 -28.04
CA ILE A 126 2.11 -4.44 -29.35
C ILE A 126 3.19 -5.33 -30.00
N PHE A 127 4.06 -5.95 -29.19
CA PHE A 127 5.12 -6.81 -29.71
C PHE A 127 4.72 -8.27 -29.96
N PHE A 128 3.69 -8.82 -29.30
CA PHE A 128 3.48 -10.28 -29.25
C PHE A 128 2.03 -10.75 -29.35
N ASN A 129 1.03 -9.87 -29.24
CA ASN A 129 -0.38 -10.23 -29.21
C ASN A 129 -1.11 -9.64 -30.42
N ASP A 130 -1.94 -10.43 -31.10
CA ASP A 130 -2.83 -9.96 -32.18
C ASP A 130 -4.06 -9.18 -31.66
N ASN A 131 -3.87 -8.33 -30.65
CA ASN A 131 -4.94 -7.62 -29.98
C ASN A 131 -5.29 -6.32 -30.73
N THR A 132 -6.46 -6.32 -31.37
CA THR A 132 -6.85 -5.35 -32.43
C THR A 132 -6.79 -3.89 -32.00
N SER A 133 -7.16 -3.58 -30.75
CA SER A 133 -7.13 -2.21 -30.20
C SER A 133 -5.73 -1.55 -30.25
N PHE A 134 -4.66 -2.35 -30.30
CA PHE A 134 -3.28 -1.85 -30.35
C PHE A 134 -2.63 -1.95 -31.74
N GLN A 135 -3.18 -2.77 -32.66
CA GLN A 135 -2.63 -2.98 -34.01
C GLN A 135 -2.58 -1.72 -34.88
N LYS A 136 -3.31 -0.66 -34.51
CA LYS A 136 -3.25 0.65 -35.19
C LYS A 136 -1.91 1.37 -35.04
N TYR A 137 -1.07 1.03 -34.05
CA TYR A 137 0.22 1.69 -33.78
C TYR A 137 1.40 0.79 -34.18
N LYS A 138 2.39 1.33 -34.90
CA LYS A 138 3.51 0.52 -35.44
C LYS A 138 4.43 -0.06 -34.36
N TYR A 139 4.72 0.70 -33.30
CA TYR A 139 5.57 0.30 -32.18
C TYR A 139 5.46 1.28 -30.99
N PRO A 140 5.81 0.86 -29.76
CA PRO A 140 5.93 1.76 -28.61
C PRO A 140 7.29 2.46 -28.59
N ILE A 141 7.30 3.73 -28.22
CA ILE A 141 8.49 4.48 -27.75
C ILE A 141 8.31 4.69 -26.24
N LEU A 142 9.28 4.25 -25.44
CA LEU A 142 9.25 4.37 -23.97
C LEU A 142 10.32 5.34 -23.46
N VAL A 143 9.90 6.42 -22.81
CA VAL A 143 10.79 7.31 -22.06
C VAL A 143 10.52 7.12 -20.58
N LYS A 144 11.55 6.74 -19.81
CA LYS A 144 11.48 6.67 -18.36
C LYS A 144 12.02 7.95 -17.76
N LEU A 145 11.20 8.70 -17.03
CA LEU A 145 11.59 10.02 -16.55
C LEU A 145 12.69 9.95 -15.47
N ARG A 146 12.83 8.82 -14.75
CA ARG A 146 13.99 8.56 -13.88
C ARG A 146 15.34 8.63 -14.60
N ASP A 147 15.41 8.30 -15.90
CA ASP A 147 16.65 8.35 -16.70
C ASP A 147 17.09 9.81 -17.00
N LEU A 148 16.18 10.78 -16.80
CA LEU A 148 16.40 12.21 -17.04
C LEU A 148 16.86 12.99 -15.79
N ASN A 149 17.07 12.32 -14.65
CA ASN A 149 17.47 12.95 -13.39
C ASN A 149 18.95 13.38 -13.31
N LYS A 150 19.55 13.80 -14.42
CA LYS A 150 20.93 14.31 -14.45
C LYS A 150 20.93 15.83 -14.19
N PRO A 151 21.77 16.36 -13.28
CA PRO A 151 21.78 17.79 -12.95
C PRO A 151 21.97 18.68 -14.19
N ILE A 152 20.99 19.55 -14.45
CA ILE A 152 21.06 20.53 -15.54
C ILE A 152 21.98 21.68 -15.17
N ASN A 153 23.12 21.81 -15.87
CA ASN A 153 23.93 23.02 -15.83
C ASN A 153 23.11 24.23 -16.32
N SER A 154 23.26 25.37 -15.65
CA SER A 154 22.35 26.53 -15.77
C SER A 154 22.18 27.13 -17.18
N LYS A 155 23.11 26.85 -18.10
CA LYS A 155 23.05 27.27 -19.51
C LYS A 155 21.98 26.50 -20.31
N ASN A 156 21.83 25.19 -20.06
CA ASN A 156 20.85 24.35 -20.74
C ASN A 156 19.44 24.70 -20.20
N LYS A 157 18.68 25.50 -20.96
CA LYS A 157 17.31 25.94 -20.62
C LYS A 157 16.23 25.09 -21.32
N SER A 158 16.62 23.99 -21.96
CA SER A 158 16.05 23.62 -23.25
C SER A 158 15.82 22.13 -23.42
N GLY A 159 14.55 21.76 -23.66
CA GLY A 159 14.10 20.51 -24.28
C GLY A 159 14.68 19.20 -23.72
N MET A 160 14.30 18.78 -22.51
CA MET A 160 14.81 17.52 -21.94
C MET A 160 14.27 16.29 -22.67
N LEU A 161 12.94 16.22 -22.82
CA LEU A 161 12.22 15.12 -23.43
C LEU A 161 12.44 15.09 -24.94
N PHE A 162 12.39 16.24 -25.59
CA PHE A 162 12.63 16.35 -27.02
C PHE A 162 14.09 16.02 -27.38
N GLU A 163 15.08 16.42 -26.58
CA GLU A 163 16.47 16.00 -26.79
C GLU A 163 16.66 14.50 -26.54
N TYR A 164 16.04 13.91 -25.50
CA TYR A 164 16.09 12.47 -25.26
C TYR A 164 15.48 11.68 -26.44
N ILE A 165 14.29 12.06 -26.91
CA ILE A 165 13.63 11.40 -28.05
C ILE A 165 14.42 11.62 -29.34
N PHE A 166 14.98 12.81 -29.58
CA PHE A 166 15.84 13.09 -30.73
C PHE A 166 17.04 12.13 -30.81
N ASN A 167 17.74 11.92 -29.68
CA ASN A 167 18.87 10.99 -29.61
C ASN A 167 18.43 9.51 -29.65
N LEU A 168 17.28 9.16 -29.07
CA LEU A 168 16.68 7.82 -29.12
C LEU A 168 16.29 7.39 -30.55
N LEU A 169 15.94 8.35 -31.41
CA LEU A 169 15.69 8.13 -32.84
C LEU A 169 16.99 8.07 -33.67
N GLY A 170 18.17 8.09 -33.05
CA GLY A 170 19.47 8.05 -33.71
C GLY A 170 19.79 9.28 -34.57
N LEU A 171 19.17 10.44 -34.29
CA LEU A 171 19.28 11.63 -35.12
C LEU A 171 20.50 12.49 -34.75
N SER A 172 21.07 13.17 -35.75
CA SER A 172 22.14 14.15 -35.60
C SER A 172 22.04 15.19 -36.71
N LEU A 173 22.24 16.47 -36.39
CA LEU A 173 22.09 17.60 -37.32
C LEU A 173 23.43 18.23 -37.66
N ASP A 174 23.55 18.62 -38.92
CA ASP A 174 24.57 19.54 -39.43
C ASP A 174 24.18 20.96 -38.94
N ILE A 175 24.98 21.54 -38.06
CA ILE A 175 24.74 22.86 -37.45
C ILE A 175 25.56 23.89 -38.22
N ARG A 176 24.89 24.89 -38.82
CA ARG A 176 25.59 25.98 -39.50
C ARG A 176 26.13 26.97 -38.48
N GLU A 177 27.33 27.50 -38.73
CA GLU A 177 28.12 28.32 -37.79
C GLU A 177 27.38 29.54 -37.21
N ASN A 178 26.41 30.08 -37.96
CA ASN A 178 25.63 31.28 -37.58
C ASN A 178 24.27 30.96 -36.90
N GLN A 179 23.93 29.71 -36.62
CA GLN A 179 22.65 29.36 -35.98
C GLN A 179 22.70 29.56 -34.47
N SER A 180 21.64 30.11 -33.89
CA SER A 180 21.54 30.21 -32.43
C SER A 180 21.23 28.85 -31.79
N GLU A 181 21.61 28.68 -30.51
CA GLU A 181 21.26 27.47 -29.76
C GLU A 181 19.74 27.24 -29.77
N GLU A 182 18.95 28.30 -29.59
CA GLU A 182 17.49 28.29 -29.59
C GLU A 182 16.88 27.85 -30.93
N GLU A 183 17.47 28.24 -32.06
CA GLU A 183 17.05 27.75 -33.38
C GLU A 183 17.30 26.24 -33.55
N ILE A 184 18.44 25.75 -33.06
CA ILE A 184 18.79 24.32 -33.13
C ILE A 184 17.82 23.51 -32.26
N ILE A 185 17.57 23.95 -31.03
CA ILE A 185 16.59 23.37 -30.10
C ILE A 185 15.21 23.32 -30.75
N ARG A 186 14.70 24.46 -31.24
CA ARG A 186 13.38 24.55 -31.87
C ARG A 186 13.27 23.70 -33.13
N THR A 187 14.37 23.50 -33.86
CA THR A 187 14.44 22.60 -35.01
C THR A 187 14.36 21.14 -34.59
N LYS A 188 15.08 20.72 -33.54
CA LYS A 188 14.98 19.36 -32.97
C LYS A 188 13.57 19.06 -32.47
N GLN A 189 12.97 19.98 -31.69
CA GLN A 189 11.62 19.85 -31.15
C GLN A 189 10.58 19.63 -32.27
N LYS A 190 10.53 20.52 -33.27
CA LYS A 190 9.62 20.39 -34.42
C LYS A 190 9.85 19.11 -35.23
N LEU A 191 11.12 18.69 -35.39
CA LEU A 191 11.44 17.45 -36.09
C LEU A 191 10.93 16.22 -35.31
N VAL A 192 11.15 16.17 -33.99
CA VAL A 192 10.64 15.07 -33.15
C VAL A 192 9.12 15.02 -33.18
N LEU A 193 8.43 16.15 -33.02
CA LEU A 193 6.98 16.25 -33.13
C LEU A 193 6.47 15.72 -34.49
N TYR A 194 7.05 16.18 -35.59
CA TYR A 194 6.70 15.75 -36.95
C TYR A 194 6.94 14.24 -37.16
N LEU A 195 8.07 13.72 -36.68
CA LEU A 195 8.41 12.30 -36.79
C LEU A 195 7.48 11.42 -35.97
N LEU A 196 7.29 11.72 -34.69
CA LEU A 196 6.39 10.96 -33.80
C LEU A 196 5.02 10.80 -34.47
N ASN A 197 4.40 11.92 -34.87
CA ASN A 197 3.09 11.91 -35.51
C ASN A 197 3.09 11.02 -36.78
N LYS A 198 4.04 11.22 -37.70
CA LYS A 198 4.07 10.48 -38.98
C LYS A 198 4.46 9.01 -38.89
N LEU A 199 4.95 8.53 -37.74
CA LEU A 199 5.29 7.13 -37.51
C LEU A 199 4.14 6.34 -36.85
N ASN A 200 3.08 7.01 -36.39
CA ASN A 200 1.90 6.40 -35.77
C ASN A 200 2.31 5.45 -34.61
N VAL A 201 2.80 6.07 -33.53
CA VAL A 201 3.40 5.40 -32.37
C VAL A 201 2.56 5.57 -31.10
N ILE A 202 2.77 4.67 -30.14
CA ILE A 202 2.44 4.96 -28.73
C ILE A 202 3.70 5.51 -28.06
N LEU A 203 3.67 6.77 -27.62
CA LEU A 203 4.71 7.37 -26.78
C LEU A 203 4.30 7.21 -25.31
N ILE A 204 5.04 6.39 -24.56
CA ILE A 204 4.86 6.19 -23.12
C ILE A 204 5.91 7.01 -22.38
N ILE A 205 5.44 7.93 -21.54
CA ILE A 205 6.25 8.70 -20.59
C ILE A 205 6.00 8.11 -19.20
N GLU A 206 6.97 7.36 -18.67
CA GLU A 206 6.81 6.56 -17.46
C GLU A 206 7.44 7.26 -16.24
N GLY A 207 6.67 7.38 -15.15
CA GLY A 207 7.15 7.78 -13.83
C GLY A 207 7.37 9.28 -13.65
N PHE A 208 6.35 10.12 -13.84
CA PHE A 208 6.47 11.57 -13.58
C PHE A 208 6.75 11.89 -12.10
N ASP A 209 6.23 11.09 -11.17
CA ASP A 209 6.57 11.17 -9.75
C ASP A 209 8.07 10.97 -9.49
N GLU A 210 8.79 10.32 -10.40
CA GLU A 210 10.21 10.01 -10.24
C GLU A 210 11.16 11.16 -10.60
N LEU A 211 10.64 12.29 -11.10
CA LEU A 211 11.47 13.46 -11.44
C LEU A 211 12.00 14.18 -10.20
N SER A 212 13.32 14.15 -10.04
CA SER A 212 14.06 14.57 -8.85
C SER A 212 14.18 16.07 -8.59
N TYR A 213 13.86 16.90 -9.59
CA TYR A 213 14.13 18.34 -9.54
C TYR A 213 12.92 19.11 -10.05
N LYS A 214 12.49 20.14 -9.30
CA LYS A 214 11.36 21.00 -9.67
C LYS A 214 11.49 21.56 -11.10
N LYS A 215 12.68 22.07 -11.48
CA LYS A 215 12.97 22.55 -12.85
C LYS A 215 12.78 21.46 -13.92
N HIS A 216 13.03 20.19 -13.61
CA HIS A 216 12.80 19.10 -14.56
C HIS A 216 11.30 18.83 -14.70
N ARG A 217 10.55 18.79 -13.59
CA ARG A 217 9.08 18.69 -13.62
C ARG A 217 8.46 19.84 -14.45
N GLU A 218 8.90 21.07 -14.23
CA GLU A 218 8.47 22.27 -14.99
C GLU A 218 8.74 22.15 -16.51
N ILE A 219 9.96 21.73 -16.90
CA ILE A 219 10.31 21.55 -18.33
C ILE A 219 9.50 20.40 -18.96
N ILE A 220 9.41 19.26 -18.28
CA ILE A 220 8.72 18.07 -18.80
C ILE A 220 7.21 18.33 -18.95
N LEU A 221 6.58 19.11 -18.05
CA LEU A 221 5.18 19.52 -18.18
C LEU A 221 4.93 20.39 -19.42
N PHE A 222 5.85 21.31 -19.73
CA PHE A 222 5.79 22.12 -20.95
C PHE A 222 5.94 21.24 -22.20
N GLU A 223 6.91 20.33 -22.22
CA GLU A 223 7.12 19.41 -23.35
C GLU A 223 5.96 18.41 -23.52
N ILE A 224 5.31 17.99 -22.44
CA ILE A 224 4.06 17.22 -22.45
C ILE A 224 2.92 18.00 -23.11
N GLY A 225 2.78 19.31 -22.80
CA GLY A 225 1.78 20.16 -23.44
C GLY A 225 1.99 20.32 -24.95
N GLU A 226 3.24 20.57 -25.37
CA GLU A 226 3.61 20.65 -26.79
C GLU A 226 3.36 19.33 -27.55
N LEU A 227 3.65 18.18 -26.93
CA LEU A 227 3.30 16.86 -27.47
C LEU A 227 1.78 16.68 -27.57
N ALA A 228 1.05 17.00 -26.51
CA ALA A 228 -0.38 16.76 -26.41
C ALA A 228 -1.23 17.65 -27.33
N ASN A 229 -0.67 18.76 -27.82
CA ASN A 229 -1.33 19.67 -28.74
C ASN A 229 -0.92 19.47 -30.21
N PHE A 230 -0.03 18.50 -30.51
CA PHE A 230 0.50 18.26 -31.86
C PHE A 230 0.29 16.82 -32.37
N LEU A 231 0.19 15.82 -31.47
CA LEU A 231 0.05 14.43 -31.87
C LEU A 231 -1.42 14.09 -32.18
N GLU A 232 -1.71 13.89 -33.46
CA GLU A 232 -3.05 13.55 -33.98
C GLU A 232 -3.13 12.06 -34.38
N ASP A 233 -2.13 11.59 -35.15
CA ASP A 233 -1.98 10.21 -35.62
C ASP A 233 -1.39 9.28 -34.54
N SER A 234 -0.84 9.83 -33.44
CA SER A 234 -0.06 9.11 -32.43
C SER A 234 -0.57 9.31 -31.02
N ARG A 235 -0.34 8.34 -30.13
CA ARG A 235 -0.91 8.32 -28.79
C ARG A 235 0.13 8.57 -27.70
N LEU A 236 0.05 9.72 -27.05
CA LEU A 236 0.76 9.97 -25.80
C LEU A 236 0.07 9.26 -24.63
N ILE A 237 0.87 8.65 -23.76
CA ILE A 237 0.49 8.07 -22.48
C ILE A 237 1.50 8.54 -21.41
N ILE A 238 1.02 9.04 -20.28
CA ILE A 238 1.86 9.46 -19.14
C ILE A 238 1.47 8.62 -17.92
N THR A 239 2.43 8.23 -17.08
CA THR A 239 2.15 7.62 -15.76
C THR A 239 2.68 8.46 -14.60
N SER A 240 1.93 8.52 -13.51
CA SER A 240 2.32 9.22 -12.28
C SER A 240 1.61 8.66 -11.04
N ARG A 241 2.13 8.93 -9.84
CA ARG A 241 1.29 8.96 -8.63
C ARG A 241 0.22 10.04 -8.77
N THR A 242 -0.98 9.79 -8.24
CA THR A 242 -2.11 10.73 -8.29
C THR A 242 -1.74 12.08 -7.67
N SER A 243 -1.14 12.02 -6.48
CA SER A 243 -0.61 13.13 -5.67
C SER A 243 0.43 14.00 -6.38
N ASP A 244 1.20 13.44 -7.32
CA ASP A 244 2.32 14.13 -8.00
C ASP A 244 1.92 14.84 -9.30
N PHE A 245 0.69 14.61 -9.81
CA PHE A 245 0.23 15.14 -11.10
C PHE A 245 -1.06 15.95 -10.98
N ASN A 246 -0.97 17.11 -10.34
CA ASN A 246 -2.10 18.02 -10.15
C ASN A 246 -2.24 19.02 -11.32
N TYR A 247 -2.09 18.54 -12.56
CA TYR A 247 -2.03 19.36 -13.78
C TYR A 247 -3.10 18.94 -14.79
N HIS A 248 -3.80 19.93 -15.36
CA HIS A 248 -4.81 19.72 -16.40
C HIS A 248 -4.26 20.09 -17.78
N PHE A 249 -4.62 19.30 -18.79
CA PHE A 249 -4.33 19.53 -20.20
C PHE A 249 -5.58 19.19 -21.02
N GLU A 250 -6.00 20.07 -21.93
CA GLU A 250 -7.26 19.90 -22.68
C GLU A 250 -7.31 18.60 -23.50
N ASN A 251 -6.16 18.17 -24.03
CA ASN A 251 -6.00 17.00 -24.90
C ASN A 251 -5.53 15.72 -24.19
N ILE A 252 -5.56 15.69 -22.84
CA ILE A 252 -5.20 14.51 -22.04
C ILE A 252 -6.31 14.17 -21.04
N THR A 253 -6.86 12.96 -21.13
CA THR A 253 -7.87 12.45 -20.20
C THR A 253 -7.21 11.67 -19.04
N PRO A 254 -7.52 12.00 -17.77
CA PRO A 254 -6.99 11.31 -16.61
C PRO A 254 -7.83 10.07 -16.24
N PHE A 255 -7.16 8.94 -16.01
CA PHE A 255 -7.72 7.70 -15.48
C PHE A 255 -6.92 7.29 -14.23
N GLU A 256 -7.55 6.67 -13.23
CA GLU A 256 -6.84 6.14 -12.04
C GLU A 256 -7.04 4.63 -11.89
N LEU A 257 -5.95 3.88 -11.77
CA LEU A 257 -5.99 2.43 -11.51
C LEU A 257 -6.79 2.10 -10.24
N CYS A 258 -7.73 1.16 -10.37
CA CYS A 258 -8.51 0.64 -9.26
C CYS A 258 -7.68 -0.29 -8.35
N SER A 259 -8.11 -0.40 -7.09
CA SER A 259 -7.88 -1.60 -6.28
C SER A 259 -8.52 -2.83 -6.93
N LEU A 260 -7.88 -3.98 -6.77
CA LEU A 260 -8.37 -5.27 -7.26
C LEU A 260 -9.72 -5.63 -6.63
N ASN A 261 -10.63 -6.15 -7.45
CA ASN A 261 -11.85 -6.83 -6.99
C ASN A 261 -11.57 -8.31 -6.67
N GLU A 262 -12.55 -9.01 -6.09
CA GLU A 262 -12.37 -10.42 -5.67
C GLU A 262 -12.08 -11.38 -6.84
N GLU A 263 -12.72 -11.16 -7.99
CA GLU A 263 -12.47 -11.94 -9.22
C GLU A 263 -11.04 -11.75 -9.72
N GLN A 264 -10.54 -10.51 -9.69
CA GLN A 264 -9.17 -10.16 -10.05
C GLN A 264 -8.14 -10.76 -9.08
N ILE A 265 -8.42 -10.80 -7.77
CA ILE A 265 -7.58 -11.49 -6.77
C ILE A 265 -7.52 -12.99 -7.05
N SER A 266 -8.67 -13.61 -7.31
CA SER A 266 -8.76 -15.04 -7.67
C SER A 266 -8.01 -15.36 -8.96
N LEU A 267 -8.19 -14.52 -10.00
CA LEU A 267 -7.48 -14.63 -11.28
C LEU A 267 -5.96 -14.43 -11.12
N PHE A 268 -5.52 -13.52 -10.26
CA PHE A 268 -4.10 -13.30 -9.95
C PHE A 268 -3.49 -14.57 -9.34
N ALA A 269 -4.11 -15.10 -8.28
CA ALA A 269 -3.66 -16.33 -7.63
C ALA A 269 -3.61 -17.51 -8.61
N THR A 270 -4.65 -17.65 -9.44
CA THR A 270 -4.78 -18.70 -10.46
C THR A 270 -3.62 -18.63 -11.46
N LYS A 271 -3.37 -17.45 -12.05
CA LYS A 271 -2.28 -17.25 -13.01
C LYS A 271 -0.88 -17.38 -12.39
N TRP A 272 -0.73 -17.08 -11.10
CA TRP A 272 0.57 -17.07 -10.44
C TRP A 272 1.02 -18.44 -9.93
N LEU A 273 0.09 -19.18 -9.31
CA LEU A 273 0.38 -20.42 -8.57
C LEU A 273 0.16 -21.70 -9.40
N ILE A 274 -0.69 -21.63 -10.45
CA ILE A 274 -0.96 -22.67 -11.46
C ILE A 274 -1.62 -23.96 -10.93
N GLU A 275 -1.16 -24.50 -9.80
CA GLU A 275 -1.70 -25.72 -9.19
C GLU A 275 -2.98 -25.44 -8.38
N GLU A 276 -4.10 -26.03 -8.79
CA GLU A 276 -5.44 -25.80 -8.19
C GLU A 276 -5.47 -25.95 -6.66
N ASN A 277 -4.82 -26.99 -6.11
CA ASN A 277 -4.74 -27.20 -4.66
C ASN A 277 -4.03 -26.04 -3.93
N LYS A 278 -2.99 -25.46 -4.55
CA LYS A 278 -2.27 -24.30 -4.00
C LYS A 278 -3.10 -23.03 -4.12
N ILE A 279 -3.78 -22.84 -5.25
CA ILE A 279 -4.69 -21.70 -5.49
C ILE A 279 -5.81 -21.70 -4.43
N ASN A 280 -6.49 -22.83 -4.23
CA ASN A 280 -7.59 -22.96 -3.29
C ASN A 280 -7.16 -22.79 -1.82
N SER A 281 -6.01 -23.34 -1.42
CA SER A 281 -5.45 -23.11 -0.06
C SER A 281 -5.04 -21.65 0.14
N PHE A 282 -4.28 -21.08 -0.80
CA PHE A 282 -3.84 -19.68 -0.75
C PHE A 282 -5.03 -18.71 -0.65
N LEU A 283 -6.04 -18.85 -1.50
CA LEU A 283 -7.23 -17.99 -1.45
C LEU A 283 -8.00 -18.18 -0.14
N SER A 284 -8.15 -19.41 0.36
CA SER A 284 -8.74 -19.67 1.69
C SER A 284 -7.91 -19.04 2.83
N GLU A 285 -6.59 -18.99 2.73
CA GLU A 285 -5.72 -18.33 3.71
C GLU A 285 -5.85 -16.79 3.63
N VAL A 286 -5.90 -16.21 2.42
CA VAL A 286 -6.05 -14.75 2.21
C VAL A 286 -7.44 -14.25 2.65
N TYR A 287 -8.54 -14.86 2.18
CA TYR A 287 -9.90 -14.41 2.51
C TYR A 287 -10.29 -14.59 3.99
N LYS A 288 -9.62 -15.49 4.72
CA LYS A 288 -9.82 -15.67 6.18
C LYS A 288 -8.83 -14.87 7.03
N SER A 289 -7.98 -14.06 6.41
CA SER A 289 -6.99 -13.24 7.11
C SER A 289 -7.54 -11.86 7.50
N PRO A 290 -7.01 -11.22 8.56
CA PRO A 290 -7.29 -9.82 8.87
C PRO A 290 -6.48 -8.85 7.99
N PHE A 291 -5.74 -9.33 6.99
CA PHE A 291 -4.97 -8.53 6.03
C PHE A 291 -5.53 -8.62 4.60
N ILE A 292 -6.74 -9.18 4.44
CA ILE A 292 -7.48 -9.21 3.16
C ILE A 292 -7.63 -7.81 2.55
N ASP A 293 -7.84 -6.78 3.37
CA ASP A 293 -7.94 -5.40 2.91
C ASP A 293 -6.65 -4.93 2.20
N THR A 294 -5.48 -5.37 2.65
CA THR A 294 -4.18 -5.07 2.00
C THR A 294 -3.99 -5.79 0.66
N ALA A 295 -4.64 -6.95 0.48
CA ALA A 295 -4.46 -7.83 -0.67
C ALA A 295 -5.11 -7.29 -1.96
N VAL A 296 -5.99 -6.28 -1.85
CA VAL A 296 -6.56 -5.58 -3.02
C VAL A 296 -5.54 -4.74 -3.81
N ARG A 297 -4.28 -4.65 -3.34
CA ARG A 297 -3.19 -3.95 -4.03
C ARG A 297 -2.34 -4.95 -4.82
N PRO A 298 -2.09 -4.74 -6.13
CA PRO A 298 -1.30 -5.65 -6.97
C PRO A 298 0.09 -6.01 -6.40
N LEU A 299 0.79 -5.04 -5.81
CA LEU A 299 2.06 -5.29 -5.12
C LEU A 299 1.90 -6.28 -3.95
N THR A 300 0.90 -6.08 -3.08
CA THR A 300 0.68 -6.91 -1.90
C THR A 300 0.37 -8.36 -2.28
N ILE A 301 -0.58 -8.57 -3.21
CA ILE A 301 -0.95 -9.93 -3.63
C ILE A 301 0.22 -10.63 -4.34
N ALA A 302 1.03 -9.90 -5.13
CA ALA A 302 2.25 -10.45 -5.74
C ALA A 302 3.27 -10.93 -4.68
N HIS A 303 3.51 -10.15 -3.62
CA HIS A 303 4.38 -10.56 -2.53
C HIS A 303 3.80 -11.71 -1.69
N LEU A 304 2.48 -11.75 -1.46
CA LEU A 304 1.82 -12.87 -0.80
C LEU A 304 1.95 -14.16 -1.61
N CYS A 305 1.70 -14.12 -2.93
CA CYS A 305 1.91 -15.27 -3.82
C CYS A 305 3.39 -15.69 -3.88
N ALA A 306 4.34 -14.75 -3.90
CA ALA A 306 5.78 -15.05 -3.89
C ALA A 306 6.29 -15.61 -2.54
N ILE A 307 5.64 -15.29 -1.42
CA ILE A 307 5.89 -15.96 -0.13
C ILE A 307 5.31 -17.37 -0.17
N TYR A 308 4.06 -17.53 -0.62
CA TYR A 308 3.39 -18.82 -0.70
C TYR A 308 4.13 -19.82 -1.63
N GLU A 309 4.60 -19.35 -2.79
CA GLU A 309 5.38 -20.13 -3.76
C GLU A 309 6.74 -20.62 -3.20
N ARG A 310 7.32 -19.90 -2.23
CA ARG A 310 8.59 -20.27 -1.57
C ARG A 310 8.40 -21.12 -0.31
N VAL A 311 7.31 -20.91 0.44
CA VAL A 311 7.12 -21.45 1.81
C VAL A 311 6.00 -22.49 1.91
N GLY A 312 5.08 -22.53 0.93
CA GLY A 312 3.92 -23.43 0.92
C GLY A 312 2.76 -23.01 1.83
N LYS A 313 2.88 -21.88 2.53
CA LYS A 313 1.82 -21.26 3.35
C LYS A 313 2.06 -19.76 3.54
N ILE A 314 1.01 -19.02 3.88
CA ILE A 314 1.12 -17.62 4.32
C ILE A 314 1.61 -17.58 5.80
N PRO A 315 2.35 -16.55 6.26
CA PRO A 315 2.75 -16.45 7.66
C PRO A 315 1.54 -16.47 8.62
N GLU A 316 1.51 -17.43 9.55
CA GLU A 316 0.37 -17.74 10.42
C GLU A 316 -0.08 -16.61 11.37
N LYS A 317 0.74 -15.55 11.48
CA LYS A 317 0.58 -14.42 12.40
C LYS A 317 0.49 -13.11 11.59
N PRO A 318 -0.62 -12.35 11.68
CA PRO A 318 -0.85 -11.14 10.88
C PRO A 318 0.26 -10.10 10.99
N LYS A 319 0.80 -9.85 12.20
CA LYS A 319 1.95 -8.96 12.42
C LYS A 319 3.14 -9.18 11.47
N THR A 320 3.41 -10.42 11.05
CA THR A 320 4.51 -10.73 10.11
C THR A 320 4.20 -10.25 8.69
N VAL A 321 2.93 -10.30 8.28
CA VAL A 321 2.47 -9.80 6.98
C VAL A 321 2.41 -8.28 6.99
N TYR A 322 1.82 -7.65 8.02
CA TYR A 322 1.77 -6.19 8.12
C TYR A 322 3.16 -5.55 8.13
N LYS A 323 4.09 -6.09 8.95
CA LYS A 323 5.47 -5.61 8.98
C LYS A 323 6.15 -5.70 7.62
N LYS A 324 5.92 -6.79 6.88
CA LYS A 324 6.47 -6.93 5.52
C LYS A 324 5.86 -5.92 4.55
N ILE A 325 4.54 -5.66 4.61
CA ILE A 325 3.87 -4.69 3.72
C ILE A 325 4.33 -3.26 4.02
N VAL A 326 4.39 -2.85 5.29
CA VAL A 326 4.88 -1.52 5.67
C VAL A 326 6.33 -1.34 5.25
N ASN A 327 7.20 -2.33 5.50
CA ASN A 327 8.59 -2.27 5.05
C ASN A 327 8.72 -2.20 3.52
N LEU A 328 7.92 -2.94 2.74
CA LEU A 328 7.94 -2.86 1.27
C LEU A 328 7.57 -1.47 0.75
N LEU A 329 6.55 -0.84 1.34
CA LEU A 329 6.11 0.52 0.98
C LEU A 329 7.14 1.59 1.40
N LEU A 330 7.91 1.35 2.46
CA LEU A 330 9.05 2.19 2.85
C LEU A 330 10.32 1.92 2.03
N GLU A 331 10.53 0.69 1.55
CA GLU A 331 11.62 0.30 0.63
C GLU A 331 11.39 0.89 -0.78
N GLU A 332 10.18 0.81 -1.36
CA GLU A 332 9.83 1.48 -2.63
C GLU A 332 10.07 3.00 -2.57
N TRP A 333 9.89 3.60 -1.38
CA TRP A 333 10.16 5.02 -1.14
C TRP A 333 11.65 5.35 -0.94
N ASP A 334 12.44 4.42 -0.41
CA ASP A 334 13.88 4.61 -0.23
C ASP A 334 14.65 4.50 -1.56
N GLU A 335 14.28 3.55 -2.42
CA GLU A 335 14.85 3.46 -3.78
C GLU A 335 14.60 4.73 -4.63
N GLN A 336 13.66 5.59 -4.21
CA GLN A 336 13.39 6.91 -4.77
C GLN A 336 14.01 8.09 -3.95
N ARG A 337 14.97 7.88 -3.04
CA ARG A 337 15.66 8.98 -2.29
C ARG A 337 16.46 9.94 -3.18
N ASN A 338 16.75 9.60 -4.43
CA ASN A 338 17.41 10.51 -5.38
C ASN A 338 16.57 11.74 -5.76
N ILE A 339 15.32 11.86 -5.28
CA ILE A 339 14.44 13.02 -5.48
C ILE A 339 14.73 14.08 -4.41
N LYS A 340 15.19 15.28 -4.82
CA LYS A 340 15.38 16.41 -3.90
C LYS A 340 14.02 17.02 -3.55
N ARG A 341 13.68 16.97 -2.27
CA ARG A 341 12.36 17.33 -1.70
C ARG A 341 12.47 18.58 -0.83
N VAL A 342 11.36 18.96 -0.17
CA VAL A 342 11.17 20.33 0.36
C VAL A 342 11.29 20.40 1.89
N SER A 343 10.84 19.39 2.63
CA SER A 343 10.88 19.38 4.10
C SER A 343 11.93 18.42 4.67
N LYS A 344 12.31 18.62 5.94
CA LYS A 344 13.17 17.71 6.71
C LYS A 344 12.64 16.27 6.78
N TYR A 345 11.32 16.05 6.66
CA TYR A 345 10.73 14.71 6.66
C TYR A 345 11.26 13.86 5.49
N SER A 346 11.63 14.50 4.38
CA SER A 346 12.20 13.81 3.22
C SER A 346 13.56 13.16 3.48
N ASP A 347 14.35 13.69 4.44
CA ASP A 347 15.68 13.23 4.80
C ASP A 347 15.66 12.07 5.83
N PHE A 348 14.50 11.69 6.36
CA PHE A 348 14.40 10.69 7.43
C PHE A 348 14.93 9.31 7.03
N GLU A 349 15.56 8.61 7.98
CA GLU A 349 15.86 7.18 7.85
C GLU A 349 14.57 6.33 7.89
N ILE A 350 14.60 5.08 7.41
CA ILE A 350 13.39 4.23 7.32
C ILE A 350 12.71 4.09 8.69
N ASP A 351 13.49 3.82 9.74
CA ASP A 351 12.98 3.69 11.10
C ASP A 351 12.37 5.00 11.62
N ARG A 352 12.91 6.16 11.20
CA ARG A 352 12.38 7.47 11.60
C ARG A 352 11.10 7.85 10.83
N LYS A 353 10.99 7.48 9.54
CA LYS A 353 9.69 7.50 8.82
C LYS A 353 8.68 6.59 9.52
N PHE A 354 9.08 5.38 9.93
CA PHE A 354 8.20 4.42 10.60
C PHE A 354 7.70 4.97 11.95
N GLU A 355 8.57 5.52 12.80
CA GLU A 355 8.17 6.19 14.04
C GLU A 355 7.15 7.31 13.81
N PHE A 356 7.40 8.19 12.83
CA PHE A 356 6.47 9.27 12.47
C PHE A 356 5.09 8.72 12.08
N LEU A 357 5.06 7.70 11.21
CA LEU A 357 3.83 7.04 10.77
C LEU A 357 3.09 6.34 11.93
N THR A 358 3.79 5.69 12.85
CA THR A 358 3.17 5.08 14.04
C THR A 358 2.56 6.13 14.98
N SER A 359 3.21 7.29 15.14
CA SER A 359 2.69 8.41 15.93
C SER A 359 1.42 9.01 15.31
N ILE A 360 1.42 9.22 13.99
CA ILE A 360 0.22 9.70 13.27
C ILE A 360 -0.91 8.66 13.34
N ALA A 361 -0.62 7.37 13.15
CA ALA A 361 -1.62 6.30 13.26
C ALA A 361 -2.31 6.33 14.62
N TYR A 362 -1.54 6.32 15.71
CA TYR A 362 -2.08 6.36 17.07
C TYR A 362 -2.90 7.63 17.32
N HIS A 363 -2.38 8.81 16.95
CA HIS A 363 -3.10 10.05 17.17
C HIS A 363 -4.34 10.20 16.28
N LEU A 364 -4.40 9.61 15.10
CA LEU A 364 -5.64 9.53 14.32
C LEU A 364 -6.62 8.56 14.97
N THR A 365 -6.24 7.31 15.23
CA THR A 365 -7.13 6.30 15.84
C THR A 365 -7.73 6.76 17.18
N VAL A 366 -6.97 7.48 18.00
CA VAL A 366 -7.42 7.91 19.34
C VAL A 366 -8.22 9.22 19.33
N ASN A 367 -7.87 10.19 18.47
CA ASN A 367 -8.63 11.46 18.41
C ASN A 367 -9.85 11.39 17.47
N ASN A 368 -9.78 10.59 16.41
CA ASN A 368 -10.77 10.54 15.33
C ASN A 368 -11.41 9.15 15.21
N LYS A 369 -12.71 9.07 15.51
CA LYS A 369 -13.51 7.83 15.39
C LYS A 369 -13.93 7.54 13.93
N LYS A 370 -13.10 7.87 12.95
CA LYS A 370 -13.33 7.73 11.50
C LYS A 370 -12.03 7.30 10.81
N SER A 371 -12.14 6.52 9.74
CA SER A 371 -11.04 6.18 8.82
C SER A 371 -10.59 7.38 7.98
N ILE A 372 -11.53 8.25 7.61
CA ILE A 372 -11.30 9.45 6.78
C ILE A 372 -11.15 10.68 7.69
N PHE A 373 -10.17 11.53 7.35
CA PHE A 373 -9.79 12.74 8.07
C PHE A 373 -9.49 13.90 7.11
N SER A 374 -9.78 15.13 7.54
CA SER A 374 -9.57 16.35 6.74
C SER A 374 -8.11 16.81 6.77
N THR A 375 -7.70 17.64 5.80
CA THR A 375 -6.44 18.41 5.83
C THR A 375 -6.24 19.10 7.20
N SER A 376 -7.30 19.77 7.69
CA SER A 376 -7.28 20.47 8.98
C SER A 376 -7.18 19.54 10.20
N THR A 377 -7.59 18.27 10.10
CA THR A 377 -7.34 17.26 11.13
C THR A 377 -5.85 16.92 11.17
N LEU A 378 -5.25 16.71 10.00
CA LEU A 378 -3.84 16.36 9.85
C LEU A 378 -2.90 17.51 10.29
N GLU A 379 -3.19 18.76 9.93
CA GLU A 379 -2.40 19.92 10.40
C GLU A 379 -2.46 20.04 11.94
N ASN A 380 -3.65 19.89 12.54
CA ASN A 380 -3.83 19.91 14.00
C ASN A 380 -3.18 18.71 14.71
N LEU A 381 -2.96 17.59 14.01
CA LEU A 381 -2.18 16.46 14.52
C LEU A 381 -0.68 16.75 14.40
N TYR A 382 -0.22 17.22 13.25
CA TYR A 382 1.16 17.62 13.01
C TYR A 382 1.65 18.62 14.07
N PHE A 383 0.84 19.63 14.40
CA PHE A 383 1.13 20.60 15.46
C PHE A 383 1.25 20.00 16.88
N LYS A 384 0.87 18.73 17.10
CA LYS A 384 1.12 18.02 18.37
C LYS A 384 2.45 17.28 18.39
N ILE A 385 2.96 16.82 17.24
CA ILE A 385 4.11 15.89 17.15
C ILE A 385 5.36 16.49 16.50
N TYR A 386 5.27 17.61 15.77
CA TYR A 386 6.37 18.14 14.95
C TYR A 386 7.70 18.32 15.71
N ASN A 387 7.65 18.79 16.97
CA ASN A 387 8.83 18.94 17.84
C ASN A 387 9.51 17.60 18.15
N ASP A 388 8.75 16.52 18.35
CA ASP A 388 9.29 15.18 18.68
C ASP A 388 10.13 14.60 17.52
N PHE A 389 10.01 15.21 16.34
CA PHE A 389 10.62 14.79 15.08
C PHE A 389 11.61 15.83 14.49
N ASP A 390 11.94 16.90 15.22
CA ASP A 390 12.79 18.03 14.76
C ASP A 390 12.27 18.68 13.45
N LEU A 391 10.98 18.60 13.16
CA LEU A 391 10.36 19.27 12.03
C LEU A 391 9.98 20.71 12.39
N ASP A 392 9.89 21.63 11.43
CA ASP A 392 9.41 22.99 11.70
C ASP A 392 7.88 23.06 11.64
N ARG A 393 7.26 23.85 12.52
CA ARG A 393 5.78 24.04 12.51
C ARG A 393 5.26 24.54 11.15
N LYS A 394 6.06 25.36 10.44
CA LYS A 394 5.74 25.93 9.13
C LYS A 394 5.64 24.87 8.02
N ASP A 395 6.33 23.73 8.19
CA ASP A 395 6.48 22.71 7.13
C ASP A 395 5.27 21.78 7.04
N SER A 396 4.24 21.97 7.88
CA SER A 396 3.06 21.10 7.99
C SER A 396 2.51 20.70 6.62
N LYS A 397 2.27 21.66 5.71
CA LYS A 397 1.72 21.35 4.38
C LYS A 397 2.65 20.47 3.53
N ASN A 398 3.93 20.85 3.47
CA ASN A 398 4.96 20.05 2.79
C ASN A 398 5.01 18.62 3.34
N VAL A 399 4.97 18.44 4.66
CA VAL A 399 5.04 17.11 5.30
C VAL A 399 3.78 16.28 5.04
N LEU A 400 2.59 16.90 4.95
CA LEU A 400 1.35 16.21 4.62
C LEU A 400 1.28 15.81 3.12
N GLU A 401 1.72 16.69 2.22
CA GLU A 401 1.91 16.38 0.79
C GLU A 401 2.95 15.27 0.61
N GLU A 402 4.04 15.31 1.38
CA GLU A 402 5.05 14.24 1.41
C GLU A 402 4.49 12.92 1.96
N LEU A 403 3.63 12.89 2.99
CA LEU A 403 3.03 11.63 3.49
C LEU A 403 2.27 10.86 2.40
N GLU A 404 1.46 11.55 1.61
CA GLU A 404 0.70 10.95 0.51
C GLU A 404 1.62 10.52 -0.64
N THR A 405 2.40 11.47 -1.19
CA THR A 405 3.29 11.23 -2.34
C THR A 405 4.32 10.14 -2.06
N HIS A 406 4.80 10.01 -0.82
CA HIS A 406 5.90 9.11 -0.48
C HIS A 406 5.45 7.67 -0.23
N THR A 407 4.51 7.48 0.68
CA THR A 407 4.38 6.21 1.41
C THR A 407 3.43 5.22 0.76
N GLY A 408 2.39 5.70 0.05
CA GLY A 408 1.26 4.86 -0.35
C GLY A 408 0.49 4.22 0.82
N LEU A 409 0.84 4.56 2.07
CA LEU A 409 0.15 4.23 3.32
C LEU A 409 -0.88 5.29 3.69
N PHE A 410 -0.70 6.53 3.22
CA PHE A 410 -1.70 7.59 3.19
C PHE A 410 -2.14 7.84 1.75
N ILE A 411 -3.43 8.12 1.54
CA ILE A 411 -4.01 8.44 0.22
C ILE A 411 -5.06 9.56 0.35
N GLN A 412 -5.17 10.42 -0.66
CA GLN A 412 -6.31 11.33 -0.80
C GLN A 412 -7.55 10.54 -1.29
N ALA A 413 -8.62 10.57 -0.51
CA ALA A 413 -9.88 9.85 -0.77
C ALA A 413 -10.93 10.71 -1.50
N GLY A 414 -10.77 12.04 -1.42
CA GLY A 414 -11.62 13.06 -2.04
C GLY A 414 -11.08 14.46 -1.75
N TYR A 415 -11.82 15.51 -2.13
CA TYR A 415 -11.36 16.88 -1.95
C TYR A 415 -11.10 17.23 -0.47
N GLU A 416 -9.85 17.59 -0.13
CA GLU A 416 -9.36 17.81 1.25
C GLU A 416 -9.57 16.64 2.24
N LEU A 417 -9.89 15.44 1.74
CA LEU A 417 -10.13 14.22 2.53
C LEU A 417 -9.04 13.18 2.29
N TYR A 418 -8.49 12.64 3.37
CA TYR A 418 -7.43 11.64 3.35
C TYR A 418 -7.81 10.43 4.22
N GLU A 419 -7.23 9.27 3.92
CA GLU A 419 -7.35 8.07 4.74
C GLU A 419 -6.03 7.29 4.79
N PHE A 420 -5.92 6.36 5.75
CA PHE A 420 -4.93 5.29 5.63
C PHE A 420 -5.34 4.33 4.51
N ALA A 421 -4.39 3.98 3.67
CA ALA A 421 -4.61 3.22 2.46
C ALA A 421 -5.22 1.81 2.68
N HIS A 422 -5.06 1.26 3.88
CA HIS A 422 -5.68 0.03 4.38
C HIS A 422 -5.86 0.16 5.90
N LYS A 423 -7.05 -0.14 6.44
CA LYS A 423 -7.35 0.04 7.87
C LYS A 423 -6.48 -0.87 8.75
N SER A 424 -6.21 -2.10 8.32
CA SER A 424 -5.40 -3.04 9.10
C SER A 424 -3.94 -2.59 9.28
N LEU A 425 -3.42 -1.76 8.35
CA LEU A 425 -2.11 -1.14 8.48
C LEU A 425 -2.12 0.03 9.47
N GLN A 426 -3.21 0.81 9.55
CA GLN A 426 -3.40 1.79 10.63
C GLN A 426 -3.45 1.10 11.99
N GLU A 427 -4.22 0.02 12.13
CA GLU A 427 -4.33 -0.74 13.37
C GLU A 427 -2.96 -1.30 13.83
N TYR A 428 -2.16 -1.82 12.89
CA TYR A 428 -0.79 -2.29 13.14
C TYR A 428 0.18 -1.15 13.52
N LEU A 429 0.16 -0.03 12.80
CA LEU A 429 1.01 1.13 13.10
C LEU A 429 0.68 1.77 14.45
N THR A 430 -0.61 1.82 14.81
CA THR A 430 -1.07 2.27 16.14
C THR A 430 -0.56 1.33 17.24
N ALA A 431 -0.60 0.01 17.03
CA ALA A 431 -0.03 -0.97 17.98
C ALA A 431 1.50 -0.81 18.15
N GLU A 432 2.24 -0.61 17.05
CA GLU A 432 3.69 -0.36 17.06
C GLU A 432 4.08 0.97 17.74
N TYR A 433 3.15 1.93 17.89
CA TYR A 433 3.32 3.07 18.79
C TYR A 433 3.06 2.67 20.26
N ILE A 434 1.92 2.04 20.55
CA ILE A 434 1.51 1.68 21.92
C ILE A 434 2.53 0.74 22.60
N VAL A 435 3.17 -0.16 21.85
CA VAL A 435 4.19 -1.07 22.38
C VAL A 435 5.49 -0.37 22.80
N LYS A 436 5.74 0.84 22.27
CA LYS A 436 6.93 1.66 22.56
C LYS A 436 6.69 2.70 23.67
N LEU A 437 5.45 2.90 24.10
CA LEU A 437 5.12 3.83 25.19
C LEU A 437 5.74 3.37 26.53
N PRO A 438 6.14 4.30 27.41
CA PRO A 438 6.72 3.97 28.72
C PRO A 438 5.71 3.27 29.67
N SER A 439 4.41 3.35 29.38
CA SER A 439 3.39 2.55 30.03
C SER A 439 2.17 2.33 29.12
N ILE A 440 1.41 1.27 29.38
CA ILE A 440 0.13 1.00 28.71
C ILE A 440 -0.87 2.13 29.03
N PRO A 441 -1.61 2.71 28.07
CA PRO A 441 -2.57 3.78 28.34
C PRO A 441 -3.55 3.51 29.49
N GLU A 442 -3.82 4.53 30.30
CA GLU A 442 -4.70 4.44 31.49
C GLU A 442 -6.07 5.11 31.30
N ASN A 443 -6.27 5.86 30.21
CA ASN A 443 -7.51 6.60 29.98
C ASN A 443 -8.60 5.68 29.39
N LEU A 444 -9.76 5.60 30.04
CA LEU A 444 -10.90 4.78 29.64
C LEU A 444 -11.40 5.10 28.21
N ASN A 445 -11.43 6.38 27.82
CA ASN A 445 -11.92 6.79 26.50
C ASN A 445 -10.96 6.33 25.39
N VAL A 446 -9.65 6.32 25.68
CA VAL A 446 -8.60 5.81 24.78
C VAL A 446 -8.75 4.30 24.68
N ILE A 447 -8.65 3.56 25.80
CA ILE A 447 -8.75 2.09 25.81
C ILE A 447 -10.01 1.61 25.10
N SER A 448 -11.17 2.22 25.36
CA SER A 448 -12.45 1.84 24.75
C SER A 448 -12.52 2.08 23.23
N SER A 449 -11.61 2.88 22.64
CA SER A 449 -11.55 3.12 21.19
C SER A 449 -10.49 2.30 20.45
N ILE A 450 -9.64 1.53 21.16
CA ILE A 450 -8.52 0.77 20.55
C ILE A 450 -8.50 -0.76 20.81
N PRO A 451 -9.64 -1.48 20.78
CA PRO A 451 -9.67 -2.93 21.08
C PRO A 451 -8.85 -3.77 20.09
N ASN A 452 -8.82 -3.43 18.79
CA ASN A 452 -8.03 -4.17 17.80
C ASN A 452 -6.54 -4.00 18.04
N GLU A 453 -6.14 -2.76 18.28
CA GLU A 453 -4.77 -2.31 18.39
C GLU A 453 -4.13 -2.81 19.69
N LEU A 454 -4.89 -2.86 20.80
CA LEU A 454 -4.44 -3.52 22.03
C LEU A 454 -4.20 -5.03 21.84
N ALA A 455 -5.04 -5.72 21.07
CA ALA A 455 -4.87 -7.14 20.77
C ALA A 455 -3.63 -7.39 19.88
N ILE A 456 -3.39 -6.55 18.87
CA ILE A 456 -2.15 -6.55 18.08
C ILE A 456 -0.94 -6.24 18.98
N THR A 457 -1.05 -5.23 19.85
CA THR A 457 0.02 -4.79 20.78
C THR A 457 0.51 -5.94 21.66
N ILE A 458 -0.41 -6.73 22.23
CA ILE A 458 -0.07 -7.95 22.99
C ILE A 458 0.77 -8.88 22.12
N SER A 459 0.36 -9.17 20.88
CA SER A 459 1.06 -10.11 19.99
C SER A 459 2.43 -9.58 19.55
N ILE A 460 2.60 -8.28 19.26
CA ILE A 460 3.90 -7.71 18.85
C ILE A 460 4.86 -7.48 20.03
N SER A 461 4.36 -7.36 21.26
CA SER A 461 5.18 -7.07 22.44
C SER A 461 6.26 -8.13 22.72
N SER A 462 7.39 -7.69 23.30
CA SER A 462 8.52 -8.55 23.68
C SER A 462 8.18 -9.65 24.70
N ASN A 463 7.04 -9.53 25.40
CA ASN A 463 6.52 -10.54 26.31
C ASN A 463 4.98 -10.48 26.33
N PRO A 464 4.29 -11.18 25.41
CA PRO A 464 2.83 -11.15 25.29
C PRO A 464 2.10 -11.54 26.58
N SER A 465 2.65 -12.52 27.32
CA SER A 465 2.11 -12.93 28.62
C SER A 465 2.10 -11.80 29.62
N PHE A 466 3.24 -11.11 29.78
CA PHE A 466 3.34 -9.99 30.72
C PHE A 466 2.45 -8.82 30.28
N TYR A 467 2.45 -8.45 29.00
CA TYR A 467 1.64 -7.35 28.48
C TYR A 467 0.13 -7.61 28.69
N PHE A 468 -0.35 -8.81 28.36
CA PHE A 468 -1.75 -9.21 28.60
C PHE A 468 -2.10 -9.21 30.09
N THR A 469 -1.20 -9.70 30.94
CA THR A 469 -1.41 -9.74 32.40
C THR A 469 -1.50 -8.31 32.96
N GLU A 470 -0.58 -7.42 32.58
CA GLU A 470 -0.56 -6.02 32.99
C GLU A 470 -1.83 -5.27 32.54
N LEU A 471 -2.24 -5.48 31.28
CA LEU A 471 -3.44 -4.89 30.69
C LEU A 471 -4.71 -5.29 31.46
N VAL A 472 -4.94 -6.59 31.68
CA VAL A 472 -6.16 -7.03 32.39
C VAL A 472 -6.09 -6.67 33.88
N GLN A 473 -4.98 -6.97 34.56
CA GLN A 473 -4.89 -6.88 36.02
C GLN A 473 -4.78 -5.45 36.54
N LYS A 474 -4.20 -4.52 35.77
CA LYS A 474 -4.01 -3.12 36.19
C LYS A 474 -4.80 -2.10 35.39
N ARG A 475 -5.02 -2.30 34.08
CA ARG A 475 -5.79 -1.33 33.26
C ARG A 475 -7.28 -1.64 33.30
N PHE A 476 -7.71 -2.81 32.83
CA PHE A 476 -9.13 -3.14 32.70
C PHE A 476 -9.85 -3.29 34.06
N LYS A 477 -9.14 -3.72 35.11
CA LYS A 477 -9.70 -4.00 36.45
C LYS A 477 -10.63 -2.94 37.04
N ASN A 478 -10.40 -1.65 36.75
CA ASN A 478 -11.20 -0.54 37.26
C ASN A 478 -12.03 0.16 36.14
N MET A 479 -12.13 -0.44 34.96
CA MET A 479 -12.77 0.14 33.77
C MET A 479 -14.12 -0.52 33.45
N LYS A 480 -15.14 0.29 33.18
CA LYS A 480 -16.45 -0.17 32.69
C LYS A 480 -16.44 -0.29 31.16
N LEU A 481 -15.74 -1.30 30.67
CA LEU A 481 -15.67 -1.65 29.25
C LEU A 481 -16.99 -2.28 28.81
N ASN A 482 -17.48 -1.98 27.61
CA ASN A 482 -18.77 -2.48 27.11
C ASN A 482 -18.64 -3.83 26.37
N PHE A 483 -19.78 -4.47 26.08
CA PHE A 483 -19.84 -5.73 25.33
C PHE A 483 -19.03 -5.68 24.02
N GLN A 484 -19.21 -4.61 23.24
CA GLN A 484 -18.57 -4.42 21.94
C GLN A 484 -17.03 -4.37 22.05
N PHE A 485 -16.49 -3.75 23.10
CA PHE A 485 -15.06 -3.78 23.37
C PHE A 485 -14.56 -5.22 23.57
N TYR A 486 -15.20 -5.99 24.45
CA TYR A 486 -14.80 -7.38 24.70
C TYR A 486 -14.89 -8.25 23.45
N GLN A 487 -15.97 -8.13 22.68
CA GLN A 487 -16.16 -8.88 21.43
C GLN A 487 -15.03 -8.60 20.43
N ILE A 488 -14.74 -7.33 20.15
CA ILE A 488 -13.71 -6.94 19.18
C ILE A 488 -12.31 -7.34 19.69
N PHE A 489 -11.98 -7.01 20.94
CA PHE A 489 -10.69 -7.32 21.56
C PHE A 489 -10.40 -8.82 21.57
N LEU A 490 -11.36 -9.64 22.02
CA LEU A 490 -11.21 -11.10 22.10
C LEU A 490 -11.09 -11.74 20.71
N THR A 491 -11.95 -11.33 19.77
CA THR A 491 -11.90 -11.80 18.37
C THR A 491 -10.55 -11.51 17.75
N ARG A 492 -10.04 -10.27 17.88
CA ARG A 492 -8.75 -9.90 17.33
C ARG A 492 -7.59 -10.61 18.03
N LEU A 493 -7.65 -10.80 19.35
CA LEU A 493 -6.61 -11.46 20.13
C LEU A 493 -6.47 -12.95 19.75
N MET A 494 -7.58 -13.64 19.43
CA MET A 494 -7.54 -15.00 18.88
C MET A 494 -6.91 -15.05 17.48
N ILE A 495 -7.19 -14.06 16.63
CA ILE A 495 -6.65 -13.96 15.26
C ILE A 495 -5.13 -13.67 15.28
N GLU A 496 -4.66 -12.80 16.19
CA GLU A 496 -3.25 -12.41 16.30
C GLU A 496 -2.34 -13.46 16.95
N LYS A 497 -2.91 -14.53 17.53
CA LYS A 497 -2.22 -15.72 18.09
C LYS A 497 -0.95 -15.37 18.91
N PRO A 498 -1.08 -14.57 19.98
CA PRO A 498 0.06 -14.17 20.81
C PRO A 498 0.81 -15.36 21.41
N ASP A 499 2.14 -15.25 21.51
CA ASP A 499 3.01 -16.30 22.04
C ASP A 499 2.99 -16.35 23.58
N PHE A 500 1.86 -16.77 24.15
CA PHE A 500 1.76 -16.95 25.59
C PHE A 500 2.68 -18.06 26.11
N ASN A 501 3.44 -17.72 27.14
CA ASN A 501 4.33 -18.58 27.91
C ASN A 501 3.56 -19.50 28.88
N LYS A 502 4.29 -20.38 29.55
CA LYS A 502 3.77 -21.34 30.53
C LYS A 502 3.70 -20.76 31.95
N THR A 503 3.01 -19.63 32.14
CA THR A 503 2.77 -19.07 33.48
C THR A 503 1.28 -18.98 33.82
N SER A 504 0.92 -19.41 35.03
CA SER A 504 -0.47 -19.33 35.54
C SER A 504 -1.01 -17.89 35.62
N LYS A 505 -0.13 -16.87 35.61
CA LYS A 505 -0.48 -15.45 35.50
C LYS A 505 -1.38 -15.17 34.30
N VAL A 506 -1.06 -15.74 33.13
CA VAL A 506 -1.88 -15.61 31.91
C VAL A 506 -3.24 -16.28 32.07
N GLY A 507 -3.27 -17.46 32.70
CA GLY A 507 -4.50 -18.19 32.99
C GLY A 507 -5.44 -17.41 33.90
N ILE A 508 -4.90 -16.85 34.99
CA ILE A 508 -5.63 -15.98 35.92
C ILE A 508 -6.12 -14.71 35.20
N ALA A 509 -5.28 -14.08 34.37
CA ALA A 509 -5.67 -12.93 33.56
C ALA A 509 -6.80 -13.24 32.57
N ALA A 510 -6.84 -14.43 31.97
CA ALA A 510 -7.93 -14.83 31.09
C ALA A 510 -9.26 -15.06 31.86
N PHE A 511 -9.20 -15.72 33.02
CA PHE A 511 -10.36 -15.86 33.92
C PHE A 511 -10.84 -14.51 34.45
N GLN A 512 -9.92 -13.58 34.74
CA GLN A 512 -10.25 -12.20 35.13
C GLN A 512 -10.94 -11.43 34.00
N LEU A 513 -10.46 -11.52 32.76
CA LEU A 513 -11.07 -10.86 31.61
C LEU A 513 -12.52 -11.32 31.42
N TYR A 514 -12.75 -12.63 31.49
CA TYR A 514 -14.09 -13.22 31.44
C TYR A 514 -14.96 -12.79 32.64
N SER A 515 -14.40 -12.77 33.85
CA SER A 515 -15.10 -12.28 35.05
C SER A 515 -15.57 -10.82 34.87
N MET A 516 -14.72 -9.94 34.33
CA MET A 516 -15.05 -8.53 34.10
C MET A 516 -16.15 -8.36 33.05
N TYR A 517 -16.13 -9.17 31.99
CA TYR A 517 -17.21 -9.27 31.00
C TYR A 517 -18.55 -9.68 31.64
N LEU A 518 -18.58 -10.78 32.39
CA LEU A 518 -19.81 -11.25 33.06
C LEU A 518 -20.35 -10.26 34.10
N TYR A 519 -19.48 -9.65 34.91
CA TYR A 519 -19.91 -8.64 35.89
C TYR A 519 -20.50 -7.40 35.22
N GLN A 520 -19.97 -6.98 34.06
CA GLN A 520 -20.58 -5.90 33.28
C GLN A 520 -21.97 -6.31 32.81
N ASN A 521 -22.13 -7.49 32.19
CA ASN A 521 -23.41 -7.96 31.66
C ASN A 521 -24.48 -8.12 32.75
N LYS A 522 -24.13 -8.66 33.93
CA LYS A 522 -25.03 -8.76 35.11
C LYS A 522 -25.53 -7.39 35.60
N SER A 523 -24.90 -6.28 35.20
CA SER A 523 -25.26 -4.92 35.64
C SER A 523 -26.11 -4.10 34.65
N LEU A 524 -26.28 -4.57 33.40
CA LEU A 524 -26.87 -3.76 32.33
C LEU A 524 -28.40 -3.62 32.37
N ASN A 525 -29.11 -4.56 33.01
CA ASN A 525 -30.57 -4.59 33.06
C ASN A 525 -31.08 -4.60 34.51
N GLN A 526 -31.50 -3.45 35.05
CA GLN A 526 -32.03 -3.33 36.41
C GLN A 526 -33.28 -4.20 36.71
N LEU A 527 -33.93 -4.76 35.68
CA LEU A 527 -35.09 -5.65 35.77
C LEU A 527 -34.78 -7.13 35.45
N LYS A 528 -33.53 -7.49 35.09
CA LYS A 528 -33.09 -8.89 34.93
C LYS A 528 -32.01 -9.20 35.98
N LEU A 529 -32.31 -10.08 36.92
CA LEU A 529 -31.34 -10.60 37.91
C LEU A 529 -30.34 -11.63 37.32
N PHE A 530 -30.32 -11.79 35.99
CA PHE A 530 -29.68 -12.88 35.28
C PHE A 530 -28.43 -12.41 34.52
N ILE A 531 -27.46 -13.31 34.33
CA ILE A 531 -26.23 -13.04 33.56
C ILE A 531 -26.44 -13.44 32.10
N GLU A 532 -26.07 -12.56 31.18
CA GLU A 532 -26.09 -12.76 29.72
C GLU A 532 -24.64 -13.03 29.25
N ASP A 533 -24.42 -14.06 28.41
CA ASP A 533 -23.09 -14.67 28.16
C ASP A 533 -22.96 -15.13 26.70
N ASP A 534 -22.98 -14.18 25.77
CA ASP A 534 -23.02 -14.45 24.33
C ASP A 534 -21.63 -14.71 23.71
N LEU A 535 -20.55 -14.33 24.39
CA LEU A 535 -19.16 -14.56 23.95
C LEU A 535 -18.56 -15.86 24.52
N VAL A 536 -19.39 -16.75 25.09
CA VAL A 536 -18.94 -17.97 25.77
C VAL A 536 -18.07 -18.85 24.88
N SER A 537 -18.38 -18.97 23.58
CA SER A 537 -17.65 -19.84 22.66
C SER A 537 -16.24 -19.32 22.36
N GLU A 538 -16.12 -18.01 22.21
CA GLU A 538 -14.88 -17.28 21.97
C GLU A 538 -13.98 -17.32 23.21
N PHE A 539 -14.58 -17.16 24.40
CA PHE A 539 -13.86 -17.32 25.66
C PHE A 539 -13.43 -18.78 25.89
N GLU A 540 -14.25 -19.79 25.56
CA GLU A 540 -13.84 -21.20 25.58
C GLU A 540 -12.65 -21.46 24.66
N VAL A 541 -12.70 -21.03 23.39
CA VAL A 541 -11.60 -21.22 22.43
C VAL A 541 -10.34 -20.50 22.90
N PHE A 542 -10.45 -19.26 23.38
CA PHE A 542 -9.33 -18.47 23.88
C PHE A 542 -8.68 -19.08 25.13
N ILE A 543 -9.48 -19.42 26.15
CA ILE A 543 -9.01 -20.02 27.41
C ILE A 543 -8.37 -21.39 27.12
N ASN A 544 -9.02 -22.25 26.34
CA ASN A 544 -8.43 -23.53 25.95
C ASN A 544 -7.13 -23.36 25.13
N SER A 545 -6.96 -22.25 24.38
CA SER A 545 -5.68 -21.95 23.71
C SER A 545 -4.53 -21.68 24.68
N ILE A 546 -4.81 -21.05 25.83
CA ILE A 546 -3.84 -20.78 26.90
C ILE A 546 -3.54 -22.06 27.70
N PHE A 547 -4.56 -22.85 28.04
CA PHE A 547 -4.41 -24.06 28.85
C PHE A 547 -3.92 -25.28 28.04
N LYS A 548 -3.91 -25.23 26.70
CA LYS A 548 -3.05 -26.12 25.86
C LYS A 548 -1.55 -26.06 26.22
N ARG A 549 -1.11 -25.01 26.94
CA ARG A 549 0.29 -24.84 27.38
C ARG A 549 0.44 -24.72 28.91
N ASN A 550 -0.65 -24.58 29.66
CA ASN A 550 -0.66 -24.28 31.09
C ASN A 550 -1.57 -25.27 31.83
N ALA A 551 -1.20 -25.68 33.04
CA ALA A 551 -2.05 -26.51 33.87
C ALA A 551 -3.15 -25.66 34.56
N LYS A 552 -4.36 -26.20 34.71
CA LYS A 552 -5.49 -25.51 35.36
C LYS A 552 -5.38 -25.48 36.89
N ASP A 553 -4.44 -26.23 37.46
CA ASP A 553 -4.22 -26.52 38.89
C ASP A 553 -4.28 -25.28 39.82
N PHE A 554 -4.01 -24.09 39.30
CA PHE A 554 -4.15 -22.84 40.05
C PHE A 554 -5.58 -22.61 40.56
N VAL A 555 -6.62 -23.09 39.85
CA VAL A 555 -8.02 -22.99 40.27
C VAL A 555 -8.21 -23.77 41.56
N GLU A 556 -8.00 -25.09 41.53
CA GLU A 556 -8.16 -25.96 42.71
C GLU A 556 -7.24 -25.54 43.87
N LYS A 557 -6.02 -25.10 43.56
CA LYS A 557 -5.02 -24.72 44.57
C LYS A 557 -5.32 -23.41 45.29
N PHE A 558 -5.91 -22.42 44.62
CA PHE A 558 -6.10 -21.06 45.18
C PHE A 558 -7.57 -20.68 45.41
N TYR A 559 -8.52 -21.37 44.81
CA TYR A 559 -9.95 -21.06 44.86
C TYR A 559 -10.79 -22.23 45.39
N GLU A 560 -11.96 -21.88 45.92
CA GLU A 560 -13.04 -22.77 46.33
C GLU A 560 -14.35 -22.30 45.65
N ILE A 561 -15.26 -23.22 45.36
CA ILE A 561 -16.56 -22.88 44.79
C ILE A 561 -17.43 -22.26 45.89
N GLU A 562 -17.95 -21.06 45.63
CA GLU A 562 -18.82 -20.32 46.56
C GLU A 562 -20.31 -20.48 46.19
N SER A 563 -20.63 -20.43 44.90
CA SER A 563 -21.97 -20.61 44.37
C SER A 563 -21.97 -20.97 42.88
N GLU A 564 -23.10 -21.48 42.40
CA GLU A 564 -23.38 -21.68 40.99
C GLU A 564 -24.69 -20.95 40.61
N GLU A 565 -24.71 -20.31 39.44
CA GLU A 565 -25.86 -19.58 38.88
C GLU A 565 -26.04 -19.97 37.40
N THR A 566 -27.28 -20.08 36.90
CA THR A 566 -27.52 -20.33 35.47
C THR A 566 -27.68 -19.02 34.70
N SER A 567 -26.98 -18.85 33.58
CA SER A 567 -27.13 -17.69 32.68
C SER A 567 -28.47 -17.69 31.95
N THR A 568 -28.88 -16.55 31.39
CA THR A 568 -30.06 -16.43 30.50
C THR A 568 -30.01 -17.42 29.34
N ASN A 569 -28.81 -17.76 28.89
CA ASN A 569 -28.55 -18.60 27.73
C ASN A 569 -28.44 -20.10 28.12
N GLY A 570 -28.79 -20.45 29.37
CA GLY A 570 -28.87 -21.83 29.88
C GLY A 570 -27.57 -22.39 30.46
N PHE A 571 -26.53 -21.58 30.63
CA PHE A 571 -25.18 -22.05 30.94
C PHE A 571 -24.78 -21.83 32.42
N ILE A 572 -24.33 -22.87 33.14
CA ILE A 572 -23.94 -22.82 34.58
C ILE A 572 -22.65 -22.04 34.83
N ILE A 573 -22.74 -20.86 35.44
CA ILE A 573 -21.62 -19.99 35.86
C ILE A 573 -21.26 -20.31 37.31
N ILE A 574 -19.98 -20.54 37.58
CA ILE A 574 -19.42 -20.81 38.91
C ILE A 574 -18.79 -19.53 39.46
N THR A 575 -19.19 -19.14 40.68
CA THR A 575 -18.47 -18.15 41.49
C THR A 575 -17.37 -18.85 42.28
N LEU A 576 -16.12 -18.50 42.00
CA LEU A 576 -14.94 -18.95 42.73
C LEU A 576 -14.53 -17.90 43.76
N ASN A 577 -14.52 -18.27 45.05
CA ASN A 577 -13.93 -17.46 46.11
C ASN A 577 -12.48 -17.90 46.38
N LYS A 578 -11.61 -16.95 46.72
CA LYS A 578 -10.21 -17.22 47.03
C LYS A 578 -10.05 -17.79 48.44
N LYS A 579 -9.36 -18.93 48.53
CA LYS A 579 -9.10 -19.67 49.79
C LYS A 579 -8.36 -18.82 50.82
N LYS A 580 -8.78 -18.93 52.08
CA LYS A 580 -8.21 -18.17 53.22
C LYS A 580 -6.77 -18.58 53.56
N SER A 581 -6.42 -19.84 53.37
CA SER A 581 -5.09 -20.42 53.66
C SER A 581 -4.44 -20.92 52.36
N ILE A 582 -3.54 -20.12 51.78
CA ILE A 582 -2.81 -20.46 50.56
C ILE A 582 -1.41 -20.97 50.90
N SER A 583 -1.12 -22.23 50.58
CA SER A 583 0.22 -22.82 50.67
C SER A 583 1.08 -22.40 49.47
N ILE A 584 1.80 -21.27 49.62
CA ILE A 584 2.74 -20.75 48.60
C ILE A 584 4.00 -21.62 48.59
N GLY A 585 3.94 -22.75 47.89
CA GLY A 585 5.11 -23.56 47.55
C GLY A 585 6.06 -22.80 46.61
N LYS A 586 7.38 -23.00 46.79
CA LYS A 586 8.46 -22.29 46.05
C LYS A 586 8.42 -22.41 44.52
N SER A 587 7.55 -23.24 43.95
CA SER A 587 7.40 -23.49 42.51
C SER A 587 6.46 -22.53 41.78
N PHE A 588 5.89 -21.53 42.45
CA PHE A 588 4.92 -20.60 41.87
C PHE A 588 5.35 -19.13 42.00
N GLU A 589 5.42 -18.41 40.88
CA GLU A 589 5.72 -16.97 40.84
C GLU A 589 4.55 -16.05 41.29
N LEU A 590 3.61 -16.56 42.07
CA LEU A 590 2.39 -15.87 42.49
C LEU A 590 2.39 -15.62 43.99
N THR A 591 2.17 -14.38 44.39
CA THR A 591 1.84 -14.03 45.77
C THR A 591 0.33 -14.05 45.97
N SER A 592 -0.12 -14.12 47.22
CA SER A 592 -1.55 -13.94 47.53
C SER A 592 -2.09 -12.57 47.08
N ARG A 593 -1.26 -11.53 46.90
CA ARG A 593 -1.73 -10.19 46.49
C ARG A 593 -2.13 -10.13 45.01
N ASP A 594 -1.61 -11.03 44.19
CA ASP A 594 -1.84 -11.05 42.73
C ASP A 594 -3.16 -11.75 42.36
N LEU A 595 -3.77 -12.45 43.32
CA LEU A 595 -4.99 -13.25 43.14
C LEU A 595 -6.25 -12.46 43.52
N PRO A 596 -7.22 -12.27 42.57
CA PRO A 596 -8.55 -11.74 42.85
C PRO A 596 -9.26 -12.46 44.00
N GLN A 597 -10.06 -11.74 44.78
CA GLN A 597 -10.84 -12.34 45.86
C GLN A 597 -11.99 -13.21 45.32
N LYS A 598 -12.61 -12.81 44.21
CA LYS A 598 -13.61 -13.59 43.48
C LYS A 598 -13.30 -13.63 41.99
N LEU A 599 -13.73 -14.70 41.34
CA LEU A 599 -13.77 -14.89 39.89
C LEU A 599 -15.13 -15.48 39.50
N LEU A 600 -15.61 -15.16 38.30
CA LEU A 600 -16.68 -15.89 37.63
C LEU A 600 -16.06 -16.72 36.51
N CYS A 601 -16.49 -17.98 36.35
CA CYS A 601 -16.02 -18.86 35.29
C CYS A 601 -17.12 -19.85 34.87
N ARG A 602 -16.96 -20.52 33.72
CA ARG A 602 -17.82 -21.64 33.34
C ARG A 602 -17.42 -22.91 34.10
N SER A 603 -18.36 -23.82 34.31
CA SER A 603 -18.04 -25.21 34.70
C SER A 603 -17.12 -25.94 33.69
N SER A 604 -17.13 -25.54 32.41
CA SER A 604 -16.21 -26.04 31.37
C SER A 604 -14.80 -25.42 31.43
N PHE A 605 -14.60 -24.34 32.19
CA PHE A 605 -13.29 -23.69 32.33
C PHE A 605 -12.43 -24.34 33.43
N ILE A 606 -13.06 -24.98 34.41
CA ILE A 606 -12.41 -25.86 35.41
C ILE A 606 -12.10 -27.21 34.75
#